data_AF-A0A090VWM0-F1
#
_entry.id   AF-A0A090VWM0-F1
#
_cell.length_a   1.000
_cell.length_b   1.000
_cell.length_c   1.000
_cell.angle_alpha   90.00
_cell.angle_beta   90.00
_cell.angle_gamma   90.00
#
_symmetry.space_group_name_H-M   'P 1'
#
loop_
_entity.id
_entity.type
_entity.pdbx_description
1 polymer ?
#
loop_
_entity_poly.entity_id
_entity_poly.type
_entity_poly.pdbx_seq_one_letter_code
_entity_poly.pdbx_strand_id
1 'polypeptide(L)'
;MNKQSYTALDYINDAIHAVSKRISSNSEFPLYTLAKEQLEYIKSILIGTESDKSKLHTLNLGALASKEFETTDEELAGHLSNANYIASQMAQGLKVILPHEQDAEYLKRQKRYKKFNSK
;
A
#
# COMPACT_ATOMS: atom_id res chain seq x y z
N MET A 1 -11.24 9.83 10.72
CA MET A 1 -11.20 8.36 10.93
C MET A 1 -10.25 8.04 12.07
N ASN A 2 -10.70 7.26 13.05
CA ASN A 2 -9.81 6.70 14.07
C ASN A 2 -9.05 5.52 13.44
N LYS A 3 -7.77 5.70 13.12
CA LYS A 3 -6.95 4.69 12.45
C LYS A 3 -6.45 3.57 13.38
N GLN A 4 -6.81 3.59 14.67
CA GLN A 4 -6.29 2.62 15.66
C GLN A 4 -6.66 1.15 15.40
N SER A 5 -7.72 0.88 14.63
CA SER A 5 -8.12 -0.49 14.25
C SER A 5 -7.94 -0.79 12.76
N TYR A 6 -7.25 0.10 12.02
CA TYR A 6 -7.05 -0.12 10.60
C TYR A 6 -6.07 -1.26 10.37
N THR A 7 -6.36 -2.10 9.38
CA THR A 7 -5.52 -3.21 8.98
C THR A 7 -4.93 -2.99 7.59
N ALA A 8 -3.98 -3.83 7.19
CA ALA A 8 -3.46 -3.82 5.82
C ALA A 8 -4.58 -4.10 4.82
N LEU A 9 -5.51 -4.99 5.16
CA LEU A 9 -6.66 -5.32 4.32
C LEU A 9 -7.59 -4.12 4.12
N ASP A 10 -7.79 -3.28 5.14
CA ASP A 10 -8.61 -2.08 5.03
C ASP A 10 -7.99 -1.07 4.04
N TYR A 11 -6.68 -0.85 4.10
CA TYR A 11 -5.98 -0.02 3.12
C TYR A 11 -6.15 -0.50 1.68
N ILE A 12 -6.07 -1.83 1.47
CA ILE A 12 -6.26 -2.41 0.13
C ILE A 12 -7.72 -2.31 -0.31
N ASN A 13 -8.68 -2.55 0.58
CA ASN A 13 -10.10 -2.41 0.28
C ASN A 13 -10.47 -0.95 -0.06
N ASP A 14 -9.91 0.03 0.65
CA ASP A 14 -10.09 1.45 0.33
C ASP A 14 -9.59 1.77 -1.08
N ALA A 15 -8.41 1.28 -1.43
CA ALA A 15 -7.83 1.49 -2.76
C ALA A 15 -8.69 0.83 -3.86
N ILE A 16 -9.19 -0.39 -3.62
CA ILE A 16 -10.10 -1.08 -4.55
C ILE A 16 -11.41 -0.29 -4.71
N HIS A 17 -11.95 0.23 -3.61
CA HIS A 17 -13.16 1.04 -3.62
C HIS A 17 -12.93 2.34 -4.40
N ALA A 18 -11.84 3.05 -4.11
CA ALA A 18 -11.45 4.27 -4.79
C ALA A 18 -11.34 4.05 -6.31
N VAL A 19 -10.59 3.03 -6.74
CA VAL A 19 -10.40 2.75 -8.17
C VAL A 19 -11.70 2.27 -8.84
N SER A 20 -12.53 1.47 -8.15
CA SER A 20 -13.81 1.00 -8.69
C SER A 20 -14.79 2.15 -8.91
N LYS A 21 -14.78 3.16 -8.03
CA LYS A 21 -15.55 4.39 -8.22
C LYS A 21 -15.11 5.12 -9.49
N ARG A 22 -13.80 5.21 -9.76
CA ARG A 22 -13.27 5.82 -10.99
C ARG A 22 -13.67 5.03 -12.24
N ILE A 23 -13.57 3.70 -12.21
CA ILE A 23 -14.01 2.83 -13.32
C ILE A 23 -15.50 3.04 -13.62
N SER A 24 -16.34 3.11 -12.59
CA SER A 24 -17.78 3.35 -12.78
C SER A 24 -18.11 4.74 -13.34
N SER A 25 -17.22 5.72 -13.15
CA SER A 25 -17.40 7.10 -13.62
C SER A 25 -16.73 7.37 -14.98
N ASN A 26 -15.69 6.61 -15.34
CA ASN A 26 -14.87 6.74 -16.54
C ASN A 26 -14.39 5.35 -16.99
N SER A 27 -15.24 4.65 -17.75
CA SER A 27 -15.09 3.21 -18.02
C SER A 27 -13.91 2.81 -18.92
N GLU A 28 -13.24 3.75 -19.61
CA GLU A 28 -12.30 3.43 -20.69
C GLU A 28 -10.83 3.62 -20.38
N PHE A 29 -10.44 4.03 -19.16
CA PHE A 29 -9.02 4.22 -18.86
C PHE A 29 -8.34 2.91 -18.42
N PRO A 30 -7.45 2.30 -19.24
CA PRO A 30 -6.91 0.96 -18.96
C PRO A 30 -6.10 0.89 -17.66
N LEU A 31 -5.55 2.03 -17.22
CA LEU A 31 -4.77 2.12 -15.99
C LEU A 31 -5.60 1.85 -14.74
N TYR A 32 -6.89 2.17 -14.73
CA TYR A 32 -7.75 1.87 -13.58
C TYR A 32 -8.00 0.35 -13.45
N THR A 33 -8.21 -0.34 -14.56
CA THR A 33 -8.35 -1.80 -14.58
C THR A 33 -7.06 -2.47 -14.12
N LEU A 34 -5.92 -2.03 -14.63
CA LEU A 34 -4.60 -2.54 -14.21
C LEU A 34 -4.35 -2.34 -12.70
N ALA A 35 -4.64 -1.15 -12.18
CA ALA A 35 -4.53 -0.86 -10.75
C ALA A 35 -5.45 -1.78 -9.94
N LYS A 36 -6.70 -1.98 -10.37
CA LYS A 36 -7.66 -2.85 -9.68
C LYS A 36 -7.17 -4.29 -9.61
N GLU A 37 -6.69 -4.85 -10.72
CA GLU A 37 -6.18 -6.22 -10.77
C GLU A 37 -5.01 -6.44 -9.81
N GLN A 38 -4.08 -5.48 -9.75
CA GLN A 38 -2.95 -5.55 -8.81
C GLN A 38 -3.40 -5.45 -7.35
N LEU A 39 -4.40 -4.61 -7.05
CA LEU A 39 -4.95 -4.50 -5.69
C LEU A 39 -5.70 -5.77 -5.26
N GLU A 40 -6.49 -6.38 -6.15
CA GLU A 40 -7.17 -7.65 -5.86
C GLU A 40 -6.17 -8.80 -5.66
N TYR A 41 -5.03 -8.80 -6.37
CA TYR A 41 -3.93 -9.74 -6.11
C TYR A 41 -3.29 -9.53 -4.73
N ILE A 42 -3.05 -8.29 -4.29
CA ILE A 42 -2.54 -8.05 -2.94
C ILE A 42 -3.56 -8.53 -1.90
N LYS A 43 -4.85 -8.27 -2.14
CA LYS A 43 -5.93 -8.72 -1.27
C LYS A 43 -6.00 -10.24 -1.16
N SER A 44 -5.87 -10.98 -2.27
CA SER A 44 -5.90 -12.45 -2.26
C SER A 44 -4.77 -13.04 -1.41
N ILE A 45 -3.58 -12.43 -1.41
CA ILE A 45 -2.48 -12.83 -0.52
C ILE A 45 -2.83 -12.53 0.94
N LEU A 46 -3.40 -11.36 1.24
CA LEU A 46 -3.74 -10.96 2.61
C LEU A 46 -4.82 -11.85 3.23
N ILE A 47 -5.80 -12.32 2.45
CA ILE A 47 -6.85 -13.25 2.91
C ILE A 47 -6.42 -14.72 2.84
N GLY A 48 -5.23 -15.01 2.30
CA GLY A 48 -4.67 -16.36 2.21
C GLY A 48 -5.22 -17.24 1.09
N THR A 49 -5.95 -16.69 0.12
CA THR A 49 -6.42 -17.44 -1.06
C THR A 49 -5.35 -17.56 -2.15
N GLU A 50 -4.35 -16.67 -2.14
CA GLU A 50 -3.16 -16.74 -2.97
C GLU A 50 -1.92 -16.95 -2.09
N SER A 51 -1.04 -17.85 -2.52
CA SER A 51 0.19 -18.21 -1.81
C SER A 51 1.44 -17.79 -2.58
N ASP A 52 1.35 -17.63 -3.90
CA ASP A 52 2.44 -17.16 -4.74
C ASP A 52 2.62 -15.64 -4.56
N LYS A 53 3.70 -15.28 -3.86
CA LYS A 53 4.11 -13.89 -3.59
C LYS A 53 5.11 -13.35 -4.63
N SER A 54 5.53 -14.15 -5.61
CA SER A 54 6.56 -13.76 -6.57
C SER A 54 6.20 -12.49 -7.35
N LYS A 55 4.92 -12.31 -7.68
CA LYS A 55 4.44 -11.16 -8.46
C LYS A 55 4.41 -9.86 -7.65
N LEU A 56 4.54 -9.89 -6.32
CA LEU A 56 4.62 -8.66 -5.50
C LEU A 56 5.77 -7.75 -5.95
N HIS A 57 6.89 -8.31 -6.42
CA HIS A 57 8.04 -7.55 -6.92
C HIS A 57 7.81 -6.89 -8.29
N THR A 58 6.76 -7.30 -9.00
CA THR A 58 6.45 -6.83 -10.36
C THR A 58 5.29 -5.83 -10.41
N LEU A 59 4.68 -5.54 -9.26
CA LEU A 59 3.58 -4.57 -9.18
C LEU A 59 4.09 -3.16 -9.51
N ASN A 60 3.27 -2.40 -10.23
CA ASN A 60 3.60 -1.05 -10.67
C ASN A 60 2.76 0.04 -9.97
N LEU A 61 2.07 -0.31 -8.87
CA LEU A 61 1.22 0.61 -8.10
C LEU A 61 1.93 1.92 -7.73
N GLY A 62 3.19 1.87 -7.30
CA GLY A 62 3.95 3.08 -6.99
C GLY A 62 4.23 3.97 -8.20
N ALA A 63 4.44 3.36 -9.37
CA ALA A 63 4.61 4.11 -10.62
C ALA A 63 3.28 4.72 -11.08
N LEU A 64 2.18 3.98 -10.99
CA LEU A 64 0.84 4.50 -11.28
C LEU A 64 0.51 5.69 -10.38
N ALA A 65 0.77 5.56 -9.07
CA ALA A 65 0.52 6.64 -8.11
C ALA A 65 1.29 7.93 -8.45
N SER A 66 2.61 7.83 -8.62
CA SER A 66 3.48 9.00 -8.81
C SER A 66 3.43 9.58 -10.22
N LYS A 67 3.32 8.76 -11.27
CA LYS A 67 3.45 9.23 -12.65
C LYS A 67 2.12 9.56 -13.30
N GLU A 68 1.06 8.83 -12.96
CA GLU A 68 -0.21 8.91 -13.68
C GLU A 68 -1.24 9.71 -12.88
N PHE A 69 -1.26 9.53 -11.56
CA PHE A 69 -2.35 10.04 -10.71
C PHE A 69 -1.97 11.17 -9.77
N GLU A 70 -0.67 11.42 -9.49
CA GLU A 70 -0.24 12.44 -8.53
C GLU A 70 -0.83 13.83 -8.81
N THR A 71 -0.95 14.21 -10.08
CA THR A 71 -1.49 15.52 -10.50
C THR A 71 -2.95 15.49 -10.94
N THR A 72 -3.46 14.33 -11.34
CA THR A 72 -4.80 14.19 -11.95
C THR A 72 -5.85 13.65 -10.96
N ASP A 73 -5.43 12.88 -9.96
CA ASP A 73 -6.28 12.25 -8.95
C ASP A 73 -5.45 11.96 -7.68
N GLU A 74 -5.14 13.02 -6.92
CA GLU A 74 -4.30 12.97 -5.71
C GLU A 74 -4.84 11.96 -4.67
N GLU A 75 -6.17 11.87 -4.52
CA GLU A 75 -6.81 10.90 -3.63
C GLU A 75 -6.45 9.46 -4.04
N LEU A 76 -6.62 9.12 -5.32
CA LEU A 76 -6.26 7.80 -5.83
C LEU A 76 -4.76 7.54 -5.73
N ALA A 77 -3.91 8.52 -6.04
CA ALA A 77 -2.47 8.40 -5.89
C ALA A 77 -2.07 8.07 -4.44
N GLY A 78 -2.71 8.68 -3.46
CA GLY A 78 -2.52 8.38 -2.04
C GLY A 78 -2.87 6.93 -1.69
N HIS A 79 -4.03 6.44 -2.17
CA HIS A 79 -4.44 5.05 -1.96
C HIS A 79 -3.48 4.04 -2.59
N LEU A 80 -3.06 4.27 -3.84
CA LEU A 80 -2.12 3.40 -4.55
C LEU A 80 -0.72 3.42 -3.91
N SER A 81 -0.27 4.57 -3.41
CA SER A 81 0.99 4.69 -2.67
C SER A 81 0.97 3.87 -1.37
N ASN A 82 -0.14 3.94 -0.61
CA ASN A 82 -0.32 3.15 0.60
C ASN A 82 -0.32 1.64 0.32
N ALA A 83 -1.03 1.22 -0.74
CA ALA A 83 -1.05 -0.17 -1.18
C ALA A 83 0.33 -0.65 -1.63
N ASN A 84 1.07 0.17 -2.40
CA ASN A 84 2.43 -0.12 -2.82
C ASN A 84 3.37 -0.30 -1.63
N TYR A 85 3.25 0.56 -0.60
CA TYR A 85 4.05 0.44 0.62
C TYR A 85 3.80 -0.89 1.33
N ILE A 86 2.54 -1.31 1.47
CA ILE A 86 2.17 -2.60 2.06
C ILE A 86 2.74 -3.76 1.23
N ALA A 87 2.51 -3.74 -0.10
CA ALA A 87 2.99 -4.79 -1.01
C ALA A 87 4.52 -4.92 -0.99
N SER A 88 5.25 -3.80 -0.93
CA SER A 88 6.71 -3.79 -0.88
C SER A 88 7.27 -4.46 0.38
N GLN A 89 6.59 -4.30 1.53
CA GLN A 89 6.97 -4.96 2.78
C GLN A 89 6.66 -6.45 2.73
N MET A 90 5.50 -6.82 2.17
CA MET A 90 5.12 -8.23 1.97
C MET A 90 6.12 -8.97 1.07
N ALA A 91 6.58 -8.31 0.00
CA ALA A 91 7.57 -8.85 -0.94
C ALA A 91 8.92 -9.14 -0.25
N GLN A 92 9.30 -8.32 0.73
CA GLN A 92 10.54 -8.48 1.50
C GLN A 92 10.39 -9.48 2.66
N GLY A 93 9.22 -10.10 2.85
CA GLY A 93 8.94 -10.96 4.00
C GLY A 93 8.92 -10.22 5.33
N LEU A 94 8.76 -8.89 5.31
CA LEU A 94 8.76 -8.05 6.49
C LEU A 94 7.37 -8.08 7.15
N LYS A 95 7.36 -7.82 8.47
CA LYS A 95 6.12 -7.49 9.16
C LYS A 95 5.59 -6.18 8.57
N VAL A 96 4.35 -6.18 8.09
CA VAL A 96 3.71 -4.98 7.55
C VAL A 96 3.55 -3.94 8.65
N ILE A 97 4.18 -2.78 8.46
CA ILE A 97 3.95 -1.55 9.21
C ILE A 97 2.96 -0.75 8.38
N LEU A 98 1.85 -0.33 8.98
CA LEU A 98 0.81 0.39 8.24
C LEU A 98 1.26 1.83 7.93
N PRO A 99 0.75 2.44 6.86
CA PRO A 99 1.15 3.81 6.48
C PRO A 99 0.96 4.89 7.55
N HIS A 100 0.05 4.66 8.51
CA HIS A 100 -0.16 5.56 9.64
C HIS A 100 0.61 5.17 10.90
N GLU A 101 1.23 3.98 10.91
CA GLU A 101 2.07 3.50 12.00
C GLU A 101 3.50 3.98 11.80
N GLN A 102 4.13 4.35 12.91
CA GLN A 102 5.56 4.62 12.92
C GLN A 102 6.30 3.31 13.19
N ASP A 103 7.39 3.05 12.47
CA ASP A 103 8.23 1.87 12.72
C ASP A 103 8.71 1.86 14.17
N ALA A 104 8.12 0.98 14.98
CA ALA A 104 8.42 0.86 16.40
C ALA A 104 9.86 0.38 16.65
N GLU A 105 10.47 -0.36 15.70
CA GLU A 105 11.88 -0.74 15.78
C GLU A 105 12.78 0.46 15.46
N TYR A 106 12.43 1.25 14.46
CA TYR A 106 13.17 2.49 14.18
C TYR A 106 13.22 3.40 15.42
N LEU A 107 12.08 3.57 16.11
CA LEU A 107 12.02 4.31 17.37
C LEU A 107 12.88 3.69 18.49
N LYS A 108 12.87 2.36 18.61
CA LYS A 108 13.72 1.63 19.58
C LYS A 108 15.21 1.78 19.25
N ARG A 109 15.62 1.73 17.97
CA ARG A 109 17.00 1.99 17.55
C ARG A 109 17.43 3.42 17.86
N GLN A 110 16.61 4.42 17.53
CA GLN A 110 16.91 5.81 17.86
C GLN A 110 17.14 6.01 19.36
N LYS A 111 16.29 5.41 20.22
CA LYS A 111 16.46 5.46 21.67
C LYS A 111 17.76 4.79 22.13
N ARG A 112 18.13 3.65 21.52
CA ARG A 112 19.40 2.97 21.80
C ARG A 112 20.60 3.86 21.44
N TYR A 113 20.62 4.45 20.24
CA TYR A 113 21.75 5.29 19.80
C TYR A 113 21.86 6.61 20.55
N LYS A 114 20.74 7.25 20.92
CA LYS A 114 20.76 8.43 21.80
C LYS A 114 21.36 8.10 23.17
N LYS A 115 21.12 6.90 23.72
CA LYS A 115 21.71 6.46 25.00
C LYS A 115 23.23 6.25 24.94
N PHE A 116 23.78 5.97 23.75
CA PHE A 116 25.22 5.76 23.55
C PHE A 116 26.00 7.06 23.31
N ASN A 117 25.37 8.08 22.71
CA ASN A 117 26.03 9.35 22.38
C ASN A 117 25.92 10.43 23.48
N SER A 118 25.37 10.10 24.65
CA SER A 118 25.25 11.01 25.81
C SER A 118 26.37 10.83 26.84
N LYS A 119 27.57 10.41 26.44
CA LYS A 119 28.77 10.34 27.29
C LYS A 119 29.79 11.39 26.89
#